data_AF-A0AB32TSD6-F1
#
_entry.id   AF-A0AB32TSD6-F1
#
_cell.length_a   1.000
_cell.length_b   1.000
_cell.length_c   1.000
_cell.angle_alpha   90.00
_cell.angle_beta   90.00
_cell.angle_gamma   90.00
#
_symmetry.space_group_name_H-M   'P 1'
#
loop_
_entity.id
_entity.type
_entity.pdbx_description
1 polymer ?
#
loop_
_entity_poly.entity_id
_entity_poly.type
_entity_poly.pdbx_seq_one_letter_code
_entity_poly.pdbx_strand_id
1 'polypeptide(L)'
;MPMDNLQPIRIKIWIPSESPALSDWEREKLMSAVGEAVSEVSSLLSVKRVKDRLLLNRDVNKYCKFIWRNSSTLNHMKCGRAHENYRFESCLGVIIPDEHLDGCSVYPNPEHPVPTVLRPRGPGVPDADFLLYVFTHNTEKCRAESSVLAYTAHCQTGSDGRPLAGTMVICRETLKKERYTYQHFVKTVIHELFHVLGFSKELLSNWKDCTVSSQSN
;
A
#
# COMPACT_ATOMS: atom_id res chain seq x y z
N MET A 1 -9.40 4.26 -25.08
CA MET A 1 -10.09 4.84 -23.90
C MET A 1 -10.08 6.36 -24.00
N PRO A 2 -11.19 7.07 -23.72
CA PRO A 2 -11.16 8.53 -23.68
C PRO A 2 -10.27 8.99 -22.52
N MET A 3 -9.30 9.87 -22.79
CA MET A 3 -8.42 10.45 -21.76
C MET A 3 -9.10 11.55 -20.92
N ASP A 4 -10.38 11.83 -21.16
CA ASP A 4 -11.10 13.01 -20.67
C ASP A 4 -11.37 13.07 -19.15
N ASN A 5 -10.73 12.23 -18.34
CA ASN A 5 -10.83 12.33 -16.88
C ASN A 5 -9.60 11.79 -16.13
N LEU A 6 -8.42 11.83 -16.76
CA LEU A 6 -7.17 11.52 -16.09
C LEU A 6 -6.62 12.77 -15.39
N GLN A 7 -6.16 12.61 -14.16
CA GLN A 7 -5.58 13.70 -13.36
C GLN A 7 -4.29 13.20 -12.70
N PRO A 8 -3.35 14.11 -12.33
CA PRO A 8 -2.13 13.73 -11.62
C PRO A 8 -2.44 12.87 -10.39
N ILE A 9 -1.70 11.78 -10.23
CA ILE A 9 -1.83 10.84 -9.10
C ILE A 9 -1.55 11.56 -7.79
N ARG A 10 -2.37 11.28 -6.77
CA ARG A 10 -2.15 11.77 -5.41
C ARG A 10 -1.52 10.66 -4.58
N ILE A 11 -0.23 10.79 -4.30
CA ILE A 11 0.51 9.85 -3.44
C ILE A 11 0.57 10.44 -2.03
N LYS A 12 0.00 9.75 -1.04
CA LYS A 12 0.09 10.15 0.38
C LYS A 12 1.17 9.35 1.08
N ILE A 13 2.09 10.07 1.71
CA ILE A 13 3.19 9.51 2.50
C ILE A 13 2.69 9.28 3.93
N TRP A 14 3.01 8.12 4.49
CA TRP A 14 2.79 7.80 5.89
C TRP A 14 4.07 7.31 6.53
N ILE A 15 4.49 7.94 7.63
CA ILE A 15 5.61 7.47 8.44
C ILE A 15 5.04 6.73 9.64
N PRO A 16 5.27 5.42 9.76
CA PRO A 16 4.68 4.63 10.82
C PRO A 16 5.36 4.92 12.16
N SER A 17 4.60 4.84 13.25
CA SER A 17 5.03 5.19 14.61
C SER A 17 6.18 4.33 15.15
N GLU A 18 6.29 3.10 14.66
CA GLU A 18 7.37 2.15 14.96
C GLU A 18 8.70 2.54 14.31
N SER A 19 8.72 3.57 13.45
CA SER A 19 9.98 4.10 12.92
C SER A 19 10.86 4.59 14.07
N PRO A 20 12.14 4.15 14.14
CA PRO A 20 13.12 4.71 15.05
C PRO A 20 13.15 6.24 15.01
N ALA A 21 13.38 6.85 16.18
CA ALA A 21 13.57 8.28 16.25
C ALA A 21 14.75 8.72 15.36
N LEU A 22 14.44 9.59 14.41
CA LEU A 22 15.40 10.25 13.53
C LEU A 22 15.86 11.55 14.18
N SER A 23 17.14 11.88 13.98
CA SER A 23 17.64 13.23 14.24
C SER A 23 16.94 14.24 13.32
N ASP A 24 17.00 15.52 13.67
CA ASP A 24 16.40 16.59 12.85
C ASP A 24 16.97 16.60 11.43
N TRP A 25 18.28 16.38 11.30
CA TRP A 25 18.95 16.25 10.00
C TRP A 25 18.40 15.06 9.18
N GLU A 26 18.35 13.86 9.76
CA GLU A 26 17.85 12.67 9.07
C GLU A 26 16.40 12.87 8.64
N ARG A 27 15.57 13.46 9.51
CA ARG A 27 14.16 13.76 9.24
C ARG A 27 14.01 14.78 8.11
N GLU A 28 14.74 15.89 8.16
CA GLU A 28 14.71 16.93 7.13
C GLU A 28 15.10 16.36 5.76
N LYS A 29 16.19 15.60 5.70
CA LYS A 29 16.67 15.00 4.44
C LYS A 29 15.77 13.91 3.90
N LEU A 30 15.19 13.10 4.78
CA LEU A 30 14.18 12.12 4.41
C LEU A 30 12.95 12.82 3.81
N MET A 31 12.36 13.76 4.54
CA MET A 31 11.11 14.41 4.14
C MET A 31 11.27 15.23 2.86
N SER A 32 12.39 15.95 2.71
CA SER A 32 12.65 16.76 1.52
C SER A 32 12.79 15.89 0.28
N ALA A 33 13.62 14.85 0.33
CA ALA A 33 13.87 14.00 -0.82
C ALA A 33 12.65 13.13 -1.19
N VAL A 34 11.93 12.60 -0.21
CA VAL A 34 10.70 11.83 -0.47
C VAL A 34 9.61 12.75 -1.03
N GLY A 35 9.49 13.97 -0.51
CA GLY A 35 8.56 14.97 -1.03
C GLY A 35 8.86 15.35 -2.48
N GLU A 36 10.13 15.60 -2.82
CA GLU A 36 10.56 15.89 -4.20
C GLU A 36 10.27 14.70 -5.13
N ALA A 37 10.68 13.49 -4.76
CA ALA A 37 10.43 12.29 -5.55
C ALA A 37 8.94 12.04 -5.80
N VAL A 38 8.11 12.19 -4.75
CA VAL A 38 6.65 12.07 -4.88
C VAL A 38 6.08 13.15 -5.80
N SER A 39 6.56 14.39 -5.69
CA SER A 39 6.13 15.48 -6.57
C SER A 39 6.48 15.21 -8.03
N GLU A 40 7.71 14.78 -8.30
CA GLU A 40 8.16 14.44 -9.66
C GLU A 40 7.31 13.31 -10.24
N VAL A 41 7.19 12.18 -9.55
CA VAL A 41 6.40 11.04 -10.03
C VAL A 41 4.92 11.40 -10.20
N SER A 42 4.36 12.21 -9.30
CA SER A 42 2.97 12.66 -9.40
C SER A 42 2.72 13.52 -10.63
N SER A 43 3.72 14.28 -11.09
CA SER A 43 3.65 15.07 -12.32
C SER A 43 3.72 14.21 -13.60
N LEU A 44 4.34 13.03 -13.52
CA LEU A 44 4.53 12.13 -14.66
C LEU A 44 3.34 11.20 -14.90
N LEU A 45 2.60 10.85 -13.85
CA LEU A 45 1.57 9.82 -13.91
C LEU A 45 0.17 10.41 -13.73
N SER A 46 -0.69 10.21 -14.73
CA SER A 46 -2.11 10.57 -14.67
C SER A 46 -3.00 9.35 -14.47
N VAL A 47 -4.00 9.47 -13.60
CA VAL A 47 -4.84 8.37 -13.13
C VAL A 47 -6.31 8.76 -13.13
N LYS A 48 -7.20 7.76 -13.17
CA LYS A 48 -8.58 7.95 -12.72
C LYS A 48 -8.55 8.02 -11.21
N ARG A 49 -8.80 9.21 -10.65
CA ARG A 49 -8.71 9.42 -9.21
C ARG A 49 -9.74 8.58 -8.46
N VAL A 50 -9.35 8.18 -7.25
CA VAL A 50 -10.26 7.63 -6.24
C VAL A 50 -11.29 8.73 -5.92
N LYS A 51 -12.58 8.41 -6.10
CA LYS A 51 -13.68 9.36 -5.95
C LYS A 51 -13.91 9.80 -4.50
N ASP A 52 -13.80 8.87 -3.56
CA ASP A 52 -14.03 9.10 -2.14
C ASP A 52 -12.71 9.09 -1.38
N ARG A 53 -12.65 8.30 -0.30
CA ARG A 53 -11.46 8.09 0.50
C ARG A 53 -10.87 6.73 0.17
N LEU A 54 -9.55 6.69 0.01
CA LEU A 54 -8.84 5.45 -0.24
C LEU A 54 -8.85 4.58 1.01
N LEU A 55 -9.30 3.34 0.86
CA LEU A 55 -9.29 2.30 1.88
C LEU A 55 -8.61 1.06 1.33
N LEU A 56 -7.81 0.44 2.18
CA LEU A 56 -7.15 -0.83 1.92
C LEU A 56 -7.98 -1.97 2.48
N ASN A 57 -8.08 -3.07 1.76
CA ASN A 57 -8.76 -4.27 2.25
C ASN A 57 -7.94 -4.98 3.33
N ARG A 58 -8.64 -5.63 4.26
CA ARG A 58 -8.06 -6.61 5.18
C ARG A 58 -7.91 -7.95 4.48
N ASP A 59 -6.86 -8.70 4.81
CA ASP A 59 -6.60 -9.99 4.18
C ASP A 59 -7.52 -11.06 4.77
N VAL A 60 -8.48 -11.55 3.97
CA VAL A 60 -9.43 -12.59 4.37
C VAL A 60 -8.72 -13.86 4.83
N ASN A 61 -7.54 -14.19 4.28
CA ASN A 61 -6.80 -15.37 4.69
C ASN A 61 -6.16 -15.21 6.07
N LYS A 62 -5.94 -13.97 6.52
CA LYS A 62 -5.43 -13.69 7.87
C LYS A 62 -6.54 -13.64 8.91
N TYR A 63 -7.66 -12.98 8.61
CA TYR A 63 -8.72 -12.78 9.61
C TYR A 63 -9.77 -13.89 9.63
N CYS A 64 -9.91 -14.67 8.56
CA CYS A 64 -10.95 -15.69 8.45
C CYS A 64 -10.42 -17.11 8.66
N LYS A 65 -10.99 -17.82 9.63
CA LYS A 65 -10.67 -19.22 9.92
C LYS A 65 -11.44 -20.20 9.01
N PHE A 66 -12.66 -19.85 8.62
CA PHE A 66 -13.53 -20.71 7.84
C PHE A 66 -14.50 -19.89 6.98
N ILE A 67 -14.69 -20.30 5.73
CA ILE A 67 -15.60 -19.68 4.76
C ILE A 67 -16.75 -20.64 4.46
N TRP A 68 -17.98 -20.13 4.42
CA TRP A 68 -19.15 -20.92 4.00
C TRP A 68 -19.07 -21.28 2.50
N ARG A 69 -19.02 -22.57 2.17
CA ARG A 69 -18.86 -23.05 0.79
C ARG A 69 -20.13 -23.58 0.13
N ASN A 70 -21.21 -23.76 0.89
CA ASN A 70 -22.48 -24.22 0.34
C ASN A 70 -23.18 -23.05 -0.40
N SER A 71 -23.30 -23.18 -1.72
CA SER A 71 -23.90 -22.19 -2.61
C SER A 71 -25.38 -21.91 -2.36
N SER A 72 -26.08 -22.83 -1.68
CA SER A 72 -27.50 -22.68 -1.34
C SER A 72 -27.73 -21.82 -0.08
N THR A 73 -26.67 -21.49 0.68
CA THR A 73 -26.77 -20.73 1.94
C THR A 73 -26.68 -19.23 1.69
N LEU A 74 -27.40 -18.43 2.48
CA LEU A 74 -27.38 -16.97 2.37
C LEU A 74 -25.96 -16.37 2.48
N ASN A 75 -25.10 -17.00 3.29
CA ASN A 75 -23.75 -16.51 3.56
C ASN A 75 -22.66 -17.23 2.75
N HIS A 76 -23.01 -17.81 1.60
CA HIS A 76 -22.04 -18.37 0.65
C HIS A 76 -20.87 -17.41 0.37
N MET A 77 -19.64 -17.93 0.42
CA MET A 77 -18.37 -17.20 0.27
C MET A 77 -18.07 -16.14 1.33
N LYS A 78 -18.89 -16.04 2.39
CA LYS A 78 -18.61 -15.16 3.52
C LYS A 78 -17.83 -15.88 4.61
N CYS A 79 -17.08 -15.10 5.38
CA CYS A 79 -16.34 -15.62 6.52
C CYS A 79 -17.29 -16.08 7.62
N GLY A 80 -17.27 -17.36 8.00
CA GLY A 80 -18.12 -17.89 9.07
C GLY A 80 -17.53 -17.73 10.46
N ARG A 81 -16.19 -17.73 10.59
CA ARG A 81 -15.51 -17.64 11.88
C ARG A 81 -14.20 -16.88 11.77
N ALA A 82 -13.93 -16.02 12.75
CA ALA A 82 -12.69 -15.26 12.82
C ALA A 82 -11.51 -16.16 13.23
N HIS A 83 -10.31 -15.80 12.78
CA HIS A 83 -9.07 -16.35 13.26
C HIS A 83 -8.67 -15.67 14.58
N GLU A 84 -8.46 -16.46 15.63
CA GLU A 84 -8.22 -15.95 17.00
C GLU A 84 -6.94 -15.12 17.13
N ASN A 85 -5.98 -15.30 16.22
CA ASN A 85 -4.71 -14.58 16.19
C ASN A 85 -4.70 -13.36 15.25
N TYR A 86 -5.83 -13.00 14.64
CA TYR A 86 -5.89 -11.79 13.83
C TYR A 86 -5.72 -10.54 14.72
N ARG A 87 -4.74 -9.69 14.41
CA ARG A 87 -4.42 -8.50 15.21
C ARG A 87 -4.43 -7.24 14.36
N PHE A 88 -3.63 -7.21 13.30
CA PHE A 88 -3.41 -6.07 12.43
C PHE A 88 -3.07 -6.52 11.01
N GLU A 89 -3.17 -5.60 10.05
CA GLU A 89 -2.54 -5.77 8.74
C GLU A 89 -1.12 -5.21 8.78
N SER A 90 -0.24 -5.85 8.03
CA SER A 90 1.14 -5.38 7.89
C SER A 90 1.67 -5.66 6.49
N CYS A 91 2.62 -4.82 6.07
CA CYS A 91 3.32 -4.93 4.80
C CYS A 91 4.78 -4.53 5.00
N LEU A 92 5.69 -5.48 4.72
CA LEU A 92 7.13 -5.31 4.90
C LEU A 92 7.52 -4.82 6.32
N GLY A 93 6.86 -5.37 7.34
CA GLY A 93 7.11 -5.04 8.74
C GLY A 93 6.41 -3.78 9.26
N VAL A 94 5.79 -2.98 8.38
CA VAL A 94 4.99 -1.81 8.78
C VAL A 94 3.58 -2.24 9.11
N ILE A 95 3.07 -1.80 10.26
CA ILE A 95 1.67 -1.97 10.64
C ILE A 95 0.83 -0.93 9.89
N ILE A 96 -0.20 -1.40 9.19
CA ILE A 96 -1.14 -0.53 8.48
C ILE A 96 -2.17 -0.02 9.50
N PRO A 97 -2.36 1.31 9.64
CA PRO A 97 -3.34 1.87 10.57
C PRO A 97 -4.76 1.37 10.27
N ASP A 98 -5.52 1.06 11.30
CA ASP A 98 -6.93 0.63 11.17
C ASP A 98 -7.78 1.71 10.49
N GLU A 99 -7.37 2.98 10.58
CA GLU A 99 -8.02 4.09 9.91
C GLU A 99 -7.94 4.02 8.37
N HIS A 100 -6.91 3.35 7.85
CA HIS A 100 -6.68 3.15 6.42
C HIS A 100 -7.36 1.88 5.90
N LEU A 101 -7.91 1.05 6.79
CA LEU A 101 -8.42 -0.28 6.46
C LEU A 101 -9.94 -0.32 6.37
N ASP A 102 -10.45 -1.13 5.44
CA ASP A 102 -11.86 -1.48 5.40
C ASP A 102 -12.25 -2.33 6.63
N GLY A 103 -13.55 -2.43 6.90
CA GLY A 103 -14.08 -3.28 7.95
C GLY A 103 -13.97 -4.75 7.59
N CYS A 104 -14.00 -5.61 8.60
CA CYS A 104 -14.18 -7.04 8.40
C CYS A 104 -15.23 -7.59 9.37
N SER A 105 -15.95 -8.59 8.90
CA SER A 105 -17.09 -9.18 9.61
C SER A 105 -17.11 -10.68 9.43
N VAL A 106 -17.73 -11.36 10.38
CA VAL A 106 -17.98 -12.80 10.32
C VAL A 106 -19.47 -13.08 10.40
N TYR A 107 -19.89 -14.21 9.85
CA TYR A 107 -21.28 -14.65 9.74
C TYR A 107 -21.41 -15.99 10.45
N PRO A 108 -21.64 -16.00 11.78
CA PRO A 108 -21.55 -17.22 12.59
C PRO A 108 -22.52 -18.34 12.17
N ASN A 109 -23.59 -17.98 11.46
CA ASN A 109 -24.62 -18.90 10.98
C ASN A 109 -24.75 -18.79 9.45
N PRO A 110 -24.89 -19.90 8.72
CA PRO A 110 -24.97 -19.90 7.25
C PRO A 110 -26.20 -19.19 6.69
N GLU A 111 -27.32 -19.16 7.43
CA GLU A 111 -28.60 -18.60 6.99
C GLU A 111 -28.97 -17.27 7.66
N HIS A 112 -28.21 -16.84 8.68
CA HIS A 112 -28.53 -15.61 9.40
C HIS A 112 -27.96 -14.37 8.67
N PRO A 113 -28.78 -13.36 8.34
CA PRO A 113 -28.33 -12.22 7.53
C PRO A 113 -27.38 -11.27 8.28
N VAL A 114 -27.48 -11.22 9.61
CA VAL A 114 -26.73 -10.24 10.41
C VAL A 114 -25.31 -10.73 10.69
N PRO A 115 -24.28 -9.97 10.27
CA PRO A 115 -22.90 -10.26 10.63
C PRO A 115 -22.55 -9.83 12.05
N THR A 116 -21.52 -10.44 12.60
CA THR A 116 -20.75 -9.91 13.73
C THR A 116 -19.56 -9.11 13.19
N VAL A 117 -19.53 -7.81 13.48
CA VAL A 117 -18.42 -6.94 13.10
C VAL A 117 -17.17 -7.32 13.91
N LEU A 118 -16.11 -7.73 13.21
CA LEU A 118 -14.82 -8.06 13.82
C LEU A 118 -13.93 -6.82 13.96
N ARG A 119 -13.89 -6.00 12.90
CA ARG A 119 -13.27 -4.67 12.89
C ARG A 119 -14.17 -3.70 12.13
N PRO A 120 -14.42 -2.49 12.67
CA PRO A 120 -15.16 -1.48 11.94
C PRO A 120 -14.36 -0.99 10.73
N ARG A 121 -15.06 -0.40 9.77
CA ARG A 121 -14.45 0.31 8.64
C ARG A 121 -13.78 1.59 9.14
N GLY A 122 -12.53 1.80 8.75
CA GLY A 122 -11.80 3.03 9.02
C GLY A 122 -12.36 4.22 8.24
N PRO A 123 -12.06 5.47 8.65
CA PRO A 123 -12.44 6.66 7.92
C PRO A 123 -11.85 6.75 6.51
N GLY A 124 -10.78 6.02 6.20
CA GLY A 124 -10.08 6.09 4.91
C GLY A 124 -9.27 7.38 4.73
N VAL A 125 -8.38 7.37 3.75
CA VAL A 125 -7.48 8.50 3.47
C VAL A 125 -8.08 9.40 2.38
N PRO A 126 -8.39 10.67 2.67
CA PRO A 126 -8.86 11.60 1.67
C PRO A 126 -7.72 12.01 0.73
N ASP A 127 -8.08 12.40 -0.49
CA ASP A 127 -7.13 12.91 -1.48
C ASP A 127 -5.94 11.98 -1.76
N ALA A 128 -6.21 10.68 -1.79
CA ALA A 128 -5.21 9.66 -2.03
C ALA A 128 -5.64 8.74 -3.16
N ASP A 129 -4.73 8.48 -4.09
CA ASP A 129 -4.85 7.46 -5.12
C ASP A 129 -3.85 6.31 -4.86
N PHE A 130 -2.83 6.57 -4.04
CA PHE A 130 -1.84 5.60 -3.57
C PHE A 130 -1.32 5.98 -2.17
N LEU A 131 -1.11 4.98 -1.31
CA LEU A 131 -0.48 5.14 0.01
C LEU A 131 0.95 4.60 0.01
N LEU A 132 1.91 5.47 0.32
CA LEU A 132 3.31 5.10 0.47
C LEU A 132 3.68 5.10 1.96
N TYR A 133 3.89 3.92 2.53
CA TYR A 133 4.43 3.78 3.88
C TYR A 133 5.95 3.88 3.84
N VAL A 134 6.53 4.88 4.48
CA VAL A 134 7.97 5.13 4.48
C VAL A 134 8.55 4.78 5.84
N PHE A 135 9.32 3.69 5.89
CA PHE A 135 9.89 3.15 7.13
C PHE A 135 11.41 3.27 7.10
N THR A 136 11.97 4.06 8.02
CA THR A 136 13.44 4.21 8.11
C THR A 136 13.99 3.27 9.17
N HIS A 137 14.68 2.21 8.78
CA HIS A 137 15.15 1.20 9.73
C HIS A 137 16.45 0.54 9.27
N ASN A 138 17.31 0.17 10.22
CA ASN A 138 18.48 -0.68 9.96
C ASN A 138 18.07 -2.15 10.08
N THR A 139 17.28 -2.63 9.12
CA THR A 139 16.84 -4.03 9.06
C THR A 139 18.03 -4.98 8.86
N GLU A 140 17.80 -6.29 8.99
CA GLU A 140 18.82 -7.29 8.67
C GLU A 140 19.32 -7.15 7.23
N LYS A 141 18.41 -6.91 6.27
CA LYS A 141 18.76 -6.66 4.86
C LYS A 141 19.70 -5.45 4.71
N CYS A 142 19.39 -4.34 5.38
CA CYS A 142 20.25 -3.16 5.39
C CYS A 142 21.65 -3.41 5.99
N ARG A 143 21.75 -4.34 6.95
CA ARG A 143 23.03 -4.69 7.59
C ARG A 143 23.83 -5.70 6.77
N ALA A 144 23.16 -6.64 6.12
CA ALA A 144 23.78 -7.68 5.32
C ALA A 144 24.30 -7.16 3.98
N GLU A 145 23.61 -6.18 3.37
CA GLU A 145 23.92 -5.67 2.04
C GLU A 145 24.17 -4.17 2.09
N SER A 146 25.44 -3.76 2.26
CA SER A 146 25.82 -2.34 2.41
C SER A 146 25.56 -1.47 1.17
N SER A 147 25.33 -2.09 0.01
CA SER A 147 24.94 -1.42 -1.23
C SER A 147 23.45 -1.11 -1.32
N VAL A 148 22.61 -1.72 -0.47
CA VAL A 148 21.16 -1.47 -0.46
C VAL A 148 20.89 -0.17 0.28
N LEU A 149 20.41 0.83 -0.46
CA LEU A 149 20.08 2.15 0.10
C LEU A 149 18.63 2.22 0.59
N ALA A 150 17.74 1.56 -0.14
CA ALA A 150 16.34 1.38 0.16
C ALA A 150 15.84 0.12 -0.57
N TYR A 151 14.66 -0.37 -0.19
CA TYR A 151 13.95 -1.41 -0.92
C TYR A 151 12.46 -1.31 -0.62
N THR A 152 11.65 -1.95 -1.45
CA THR A 152 10.20 -1.84 -1.38
C THR A 152 9.47 -3.17 -1.40
N ALA A 153 8.20 -3.12 -1.00
CA ALA A 153 7.23 -4.17 -1.28
C ALA A 153 5.89 -3.53 -1.68
N HIS A 154 5.27 -4.10 -2.70
CA HIS A 154 3.89 -3.83 -3.03
C HIS A 154 2.96 -4.43 -1.95
N CYS A 155 2.00 -3.66 -1.46
CA CYS A 155 1.11 -4.10 -0.38
C CYS A 155 -0.27 -4.51 -0.89
N GLN A 156 -0.85 -3.76 -1.82
CA GLN A 156 -2.21 -4.05 -2.28
C GLN A 156 -2.51 -3.46 -3.65
N THR A 157 -3.21 -4.25 -4.46
CA THR A 157 -3.82 -3.84 -5.73
C THR A 157 -5.33 -3.75 -5.58
N GLY A 158 -5.96 -2.75 -6.19
CA GLY A 158 -7.40 -2.60 -6.28
C GLY A 158 -8.03 -3.60 -7.24
N SER A 159 -9.36 -3.70 -7.22
CA SER A 159 -10.11 -4.58 -8.11
C SER A 159 -9.98 -4.22 -9.60
N ASP A 160 -9.64 -2.97 -9.90
CA ASP A 160 -9.35 -2.50 -11.25
C ASP A 160 -7.94 -2.90 -11.74
N GLY A 161 -7.08 -3.42 -10.86
CA GLY A 161 -5.69 -3.75 -11.14
C GLY A 161 -4.70 -2.63 -10.81
N ARG A 162 -5.15 -1.52 -10.22
CA ARG A 162 -4.29 -0.39 -9.83
C ARG A 162 -3.58 -0.67 -8.50
N PRO A 163 -2.26 -0.48 -8.39
CA PRO A 163 -1.59 -0.46 -7.10
C PRO A 163 -2.18 0.62 -6.19
N LEU A 164 -2.52 0.28 -4.95
CA LEU A 164 -3.14 1.17 -3.97
C LEU A 164 -2.21 1.50 -2.79
N ALA A 165 -1.27 0.61 -2.48
CA ALA A 165 -0.32 0.84 -1.40
C ALA A 165 1.00 0.09 -1.59
N GLY A 166 2.06 0.67 -1.06
CA GLY A 166 3.40 0.08 -0.99
C GLY A 166 4.14 0.53 0.26
N THR A 167 5.07 -0.30 0.72
CA THR A 167 6.02 0.05 1.78
C THR A 167 7.39 0.26 1.17
N MET A 168 8.04 1.37 1.51
CA MET A 168 9.43 1.66 1.21
C MET A 168 10.22 1.65 2.52
N VAL A 169 11.20 0.76 2.60
CA VAL A 169 12.16 0.72 3.70
C VAL A 169 13.42 1.45 3.26
N ILE A 170 13.79 2.49 4.00
CA ILE A 170 15.01 3.26 3.78
C ILE A 170 16.02 2.84 4.84
N CYS A 171 17.19 2.38 4.40
CA CYS A 171 18.27 2.02 5.32
C CYS A 171 18.80 3.30 5.98
N ARG A 172 18.76 3.38 7.32
CA ARG A 172 19.10 4.60 8.06
C ARG A 172 20.54 5.06 7.79
N GLU A 173 21.46 4.13 7.57
CA GLU A 173 22.85 4.43 7.19
C GLU A 173 22.97 5.29 5.93
N THR A 174 21.98 5.26 5.01
CA THR A 174 21.92 6.11 3.81
C THR A 174 21.70 7.58 4.15
N LEU A 175 21.08 7.90 5.29
CA LEU A 175 20.80 9.26 5.73
C LEU A 175 21.97 9.92 6.49
N LYS A 176 23.03 9.16 6.77
CA LYS A 176 24.25 9.70 7.40
C LYS A 176 24.98 10.62 6.43
N LYS A 177 25.47 11.74 6.96
CA LYS A 177 26.04 12.86 6.18
C LYS A 177 27.18 12.42 5.26
N GLU A 178 27.95 11.43 5.66
CA GLU A 178 29.11 10.91 4.93
C GLU A 178 28.73 10.13 3.66
N ARG A 179 27.50 9.59 3.62
CA ARG A 179 26.98 8.79 2.49
C ARG A 179 25.89 9.50 1.70
N TYR A 180 25.35 10.58 2.25
CA TYR A 180 24.19 11.26 1.71
C TYR A 180 24.56 12.25 0.61
N THR A 181 24.03 12.02 -0.59
CA THR A 181 23.94 13.03 -1.65
C THR A 181 22.47 13.20 -2.00
N TYR A 182 21.95 14.43 -1.87
CA TYR A 182 20.53 14.74 -2.05
C TYR A 182 19.97 14.19 -3.37
N GLN A 183 20.61 14.53 -4.49
CA GLN A 183 20.20 14.11 -5.82
C GLN A 183 20.28 12.59 -6.06
N HIS A 184 21.24 11.91 -5.43
CA HIS A 184 21.31 10.45 -5.50
C HIS A 184 20.13 9.84 -4.73
N PHE A 185 19.86 10.35 -3.53
CA PHE A 185 18.79 9.84 -2.69
C PHE A 185 17.40 10.08 -3.29
N VAL A 186 17.14 11.25 -3.89
CA VAL A 186 15.90 11.50 -4.65
C VAL A 186 15.71 10.45 -5.74
N LYS A 187 16.74 10.17 -6.54
CA LYS A 187 16.69 9.14 -7.59
C LYS A 187 16.45 7.74 -7.04
N THR A 188 17.06 7.40 -5.90
CA THR A 188 16.78 6.13 -5.20
C THR A 188 15.32 6.05 -4.79
N VAL A 189 14.75 7.11 -4.20
CA VAL A 189 13.33 7.12 -3.81
C VAL A 189 12.42 7.01 -5.04
N ILE A 190 12.72 7.70 -6.13
CA ILE A 190 11.96 7.58 -7.38
C ILE A 190 12.00 6.14 -7.92
N HIS A 191 13.18 5.53 -7.95
CA HIS A 191 13.36 4.13 -8.38
C HIS A 191 12.48 3.18 -7.58
N GLU A 192 12.55 3.26 -6.26
CA GLU A 192 11.75 2.44 -5.36
C GLU A 192 10.25 2.75 -5.46
N LEU A 193 9.87 4.01 -5.64
CA LEU A 193 8.48 4.41 -5.83
C LEU A 193 7.90 3.79 -7.11
N PHE A 194 8.65 3.73 -8.21
CA PHE A 194 8.20 3.06 -9.43
C PHE A 194 7.98 1.56 -9.24
N HIS A 195 8.80 0.88 -8.43
CA HIS A 195 8.58 -0.54 -8.13
C HIS A 195 7.21 -0.81 -7.50
N VAL A 196 6.79 0.01 -6.52
CA VAL A 196 5.49 -0.16 -5.87
C VAL A 196 4.31 0.37 -6.69
N LEU A 197 4.57 1.22 -7.68
CA LEU A 197 3.57 1.73 -8.62
C LEU A 197 3.34 0.82 -9.84
N GLY A 198 3.98 -0.36 -9.90
CA GLY A 198 3.71 -1.35 -10.95
C GLY A 198 4.89 -1.70 -11.83
N PHE A 199 6.02 -0.99 -11.74
CA PHE A 199 7.22 -1.24 -12.54
C PHE A 199 8.13 -2.25 -11.83
N SER A 200 7.58 -3.42 -11.54
CA SER A 200 8.29 -4.54 -10.92
C SER A 200 7.93 -5.85 -11.61
N LYS A 201 8.83 -6.84 -11.52
CA LYS A 201 8.56 -8.18 -12.08
C LYS A 201 7.29 -8.80 -11.50
N GLU A 202 7.02 -8.54 -10.23
CA GLU A 202 5.85 -9.08 -9.50
C GLU A 202 4.52 -8.51 -10.02
N LEU A 203 4.52 -7.26 -10.47
CA LEU A 203 3.32 -6.58 -10.91
C LEU A 203 3.14 -6.60 -12.43
N LEU A 204 4.17 -6.97 -13.19
CA LEU A 204 4.14 -6.96 -14.66
C LEU A 204 3.01 -7.82 -15.22
N SER A 205 2.71 -8.97 -14.61
CA SER A 205 1.60 -9.86 -15.03
C SER A 205 0.21 -9.25 -14.84
N ASN A 206 0.09 -8.22 -13.99
CA ASN A 206 -1.18 -7.52 -13.75
C ASN A 206 -1.44 -6.39 -14.76
N TRP A 207 -0.48 -6.07 -15.63
CA TRP A 207 -0.63 -5.03 -16.63
C TRP A 207 -1.69 -5.43 -17.66
N LYS A 208 -2.58 -4.49 -17.98
CA LYS A 208 -3.65 -4.69 -18.96
C LYS A 208 -3.37 -3.85 -20.20
N ASP A 209 -3.48 -4.45 -21.37
CA ASP A 209 -3.46 -3.71 -22.61
C ASP A 209 -4.78 -2.92 -22.76
N CYS A 210 -4.67 -1.60 -22.67
CA CYS A 210 -5.82 -0.70 -22.79
C CYS A 210 -6.21 -0.41 -24.24
N THR A 211 -5.50 -0.95 -25.24
CA THR A 211 -5.81 -0.75 -26.67
C THR A 211 -6.93 -1.67 -27.17
N VAL A 212 -7.22 -2.79 -26.50
CA VAL A 212 -8.20 -3.80 -26.97
C VAL A 212 -9.64 -3.51 -26.53
N SER A 213 -9.85 -2.58 -25.59
CA SER A 213 -11.19 -2.26 -25.04
C SER A 213 -12.00 -1.24 -25.87
N SER A 214 -11.56 -0.93 -27.10
CA SER A 214 -12.34 -0.14 -28.08
C SER A 214 -13.05 -0.99 -29.15
N GLN A 215 -13.10 -2.32 -29.01
CA GLN A 215 -13.80 -3.21 -29.95
C GLN A 215 -14.80 -4.16 -29.25
N SER A 216 -15.72 -3.62 -28.48
CA SER A 216 -16.95 -4.33 -28.14
C SER A 216 -18.09 -3.32 -28.01
N ASN A 217 -18.77 -3.10 -29.14
CA ASN A 217 -20.14 -2.59 -29.19
C ASN A 217 -21.08 -3.61 -28.53
#